data_AF-A0A5C1W5M0-F1
#
_entry.id   AF-A0A5C1W5M0-F1
#
_cell.length_a   1.000
_cell.length_b   1.000
_cell.length_c   1.000
_cell.angle_alpha   90.00
_cell.angle_beta   90.00
_cell.angle_gamma   90.00
#
_symmetry.space_group_name_H-M   'P 1'
#
loop_
_entity.id
_entity.type
_entity.pdbx_description
1 polymer ?
#
loop_
_entity_poly.entity_id
_entity_poly.type
_entity_poly.pdbx_seq_one_letter_code
_entity_poly.pdbx_strand_id
1 'polypeptide(L)'
;MVYVDTGGYNTARVDLACEVARHFEARLIGVSASAAQPRVVLPEKGPATISLDMSPYLDHAEADLRCAKDLFHRVAQAHECRLEWRSSIDNPNDFVARADSS
;
A
#
# COMPACT_ATOMS: atom_id res chain seq x y z
N MET A 1 -3.35 -3.27 -13.03
CA MET A 1 -3.00 -2.67 -11.72
C MET A 1 -3.11 -3.76 -10.65
N VAL A 2 -2.24 -3.76 -9.63
CA VAL A 2 -2.24 -4.78 -8.57
C VAL A 2 -2.09 -4.15 -7.20
N TYR A 3 -2.95 -4.52 -6.25
CA TYR A 3 -2.85 -4.08 -4.86
C TYR A 3 -1.87 -4.97 -4.08
N VAL A 4 -0.97 -4.33 -3.34
CA VAL A 4 0.09 -4.97 -2.54
C VAL A 4 0.00 -4.46 -1.12
N ASP A 5 -0.14 -5.37 -0.16
CA ASP A 5 -0.08 -5.09 1.28
C ASP A 5 1.04 -5.90 1.96
N THR A 6 1.09 -5.91 3.29
CA THR A 6 2.07 -6.68 4.08
C THR A 6 1.60 -8.12 4.38
N GLY A 7 0.44 -8.53 3.85
CA GLY A 7 -0.15 -9.85 4.05
C GLY A 7 0.52 -10.99 3.25
N GLY A 8 0.09 -12.23 3.53
CA GLY A 8 0.78 -13.43 3.04
C GLY A 8 0.56 -13.79 1.56
N TYR A 9 -0.43 -13.22 0.87
CA TYR A 9 -0.81 -13.64 -0.50
C TYR A 9 -0.29 -12.71 -1.61
N ASN A 10 0.58 -11.75 -1.30
CA ASN A 10 0.99 -10.73 -2.27
C ASN A 10 1.89 -11.25 -3.39
N THR A 11 2.80 -12.19 -3.09
CA THR A 11 3.75 -12.71 -4.08
C THR A 11 3.05 -13.35 -5.28
N ALA A 12 2.13 -14.29 -5.03
CA ALA A 12 1.39 -14.96 -6.10
C ALA A 12 0.51 -13.99 -6.92
N ARG A 13 -0.02 -12.95 -6.28
CA ARG A 13 -0.81 -11.92 -6.96
C ARG A 13 0.05 -11.05 -7.88
N VAL A 14 1.23 -10.66 -7.41
CA VAL A 14 2.18 -9.87 -8.21
C VAL A 14 2.71 -10.71 -9.37
N ASP A 15 3.05 -11.98 -9.15
CA ASP A 15 3.49 -12.90 -10.21
C ASP A 15 2.43 -13.04 -11.31
N LEU A 16 1.17 -13.33 -10.95
CA LEU A 16 0.09 -13.42 -11.93
C LEU A 16 -0.12 -12.09 -12.67
N ALA A 17 -0.05 -10.96 -11.97
CA ALA A 17 -0.20 -9.65 -12.59
C ALA A 17 0.95 -9.32 -13.56
N CYS A 18 2.16 -9.81 -13.29
CA CYS A 18 3.30 -9.74 -14.19
C CYS A 18 3.06 -10.57 -15.46
N GLU A 19 2.59 -11.81 -15.32
CA GLU A 19 2.26 -12.66 -16.48
C GLU A 19 1.23 -12.00 -17.39
N VAL A 20 0.16 -11.44 -16.80
CA VAL A 20 -0.87 -10.70 -17.53
C VAL A 20 -0.29 -9.46 -18.20
N ALA A 21 0.47 -8.63 -17.48
CA ALA A 21 1.07 -7.43 -18.05
C ALA A 21 2.01 -7.74 -19.22
N ARG A 22 2.82 -8.80 -19.10
CA ARG A 22 3.72 -9.26 -20.16
C ARG A 22 2.95 -9.74 -21.39
N HIS A 23 1.88 -10.52 -21.19
CA HIS A 23 1.06 -11.03 -22.28
C HIS A 23 0.43 -9.90 -23.12
N PHE A 24 0.04 -8.82 -22.47
CA PHE A 24 -0.57 -7.66 -23.12
C PHE A 24 0.41 -6.53 -23.45
N GLU A 25 1.72 -6.73 -23.25
CA GLU A 25 2.76 -5.69 -23.38
C GLU A 25 2.42 -4.40 -22.59
N ALA A 26 1.68 -4.56 -21.51
CA ALA A 26 1.14 -3.49 -20.70
C ALA A 26 2.10 -3.10 -19.56
N ARG A 27 1.92 -1.90 -19.02
CA ARG A 27 2.59 -1.46 -17.80
C ARG A 27 1.89 -2.07 -16.58
N LEU A 28 2.65 -2.69 -15.68
CA LEU A 28 2.16 -3.13 -14.39
C LEU A 28 2.31 -2.00 -13.37
N ILE A 29 1.18 -1.51 -12.88
CA ILE A 29 1.12 -0.52 -11.79
C ILE A 29 0.84 -1.26 -10.48
N GLY A 30 1.81 -1.25 -9.56
CA GLY A 30 1.64 -1.69 -8.18
C GLY A 30 1.07 -0.55 -7.33
N VAL A 31 0.07 -0.85 -6.51
CA VAL A 31 -0.57 0.12 -5.62
C VAL A 31 -0.63 -0.37 -4.18
N SER A 32 -0.41 0.52 -3.23
CA SER A 32 -0.61 0.25 -1.80
C SER A 32 -1.13 1.49 -1.09
N ALA A 33 -1.90 1.27 -0.05
CA ALA A 33 -2.42 2.32 0.79
C ALA A 33 -2.46 1.86 2.24
N SER A 34 -1.98 2.71 3.13
CA SER A 34 -1.97 2.46 4.58
C SER A 34 -2.55 3.68 5.29
N ALA A 35 -3.50 3.44 6.19
CA ALA A 35 -4.14 4.51 6.94
C ALA A 35 -3.40 4.69 8.27
N ALA A 36 -2.88 5.90 8.51
CA ALA A 36 -2.38 6.29 9.83
C ALA A 36 -3.56 6.50 10.77
N GLN A 37 -4.14 5.41 11.30
CA GLN A 37 -5.26 5.49 12.22
C GLN A 37 -4.75 5.48 13.66
N PRO A 38 -5.06 6.53 14.44
CA PRO A 38 -4.80 6.51 15.87
C PRO A 38 -5.66 5.43 16.51
N ARG A 39 -5.05 4.50 17.22
CA ARG A 39 -5.81 3.62 18.12
C ARG A 39 -6.29 4.51 19.27
N VAL A 40 -7.56 4.89 19.24
CA VAL A 40 -8.18 5.63 20.35
C VAL A 40 -8.16 4.71 21.57
N VAL A 41 -7.18 4.90 22.45
CA VAL A 41 -7.20 4.32 23.78
C VAL A 41 -8.09 5.21 24.61
N LEU A 42 -9.33 4.79 24.88
CA LEU A 42 -10.19 5.50 25.82
C LEU A 42 -9.51 5.45 27.21
N PRO A 43 -9.20 6.59 27.83
CA PRO A 43 -8.74 6.59 29.21
C PRO A 43 -9.89 6.12 30.09
N GLU A 44 -9.63 5.09 30.89
CA GLU A 44 -10.62 4.47 31.77
C GLU A 44 -11.17 5.42 32.86
N LYS A 45 -10.47 6.53 33.17
CA LYS A 45 -10.92 7.57 34.12
C LYS A 45 -10.32 8.96 33.81
N GLY A 46 -11.18 9.95 33.56
CA GLY A 46 -10.89 11.39 33.74
C GLY A 46 -10.91 12.26 32.46
N PRO A 47 -11.18 13.59 32.58
CA PRO A 47 -11.11 14.52 31.46
C PRO A 47 -9.63 14.83 31.14
N ALA A 48 -8.98 13.95 30.39
CA ALA A 48 -7.65 14.21 29.85
C ALA A 48 -7.78 14.94 28.52
N THR A 49 -7.10 16.07 28.37
CA THR A 49 -6.81 16.66 27.07
C THR A 49 -5.96 15.66 26.30
N ILE A 50 -6.56 14.94 25.35
CA ILE A 50 -5.87 13.97 24.51
C ILE A 50 -5.09 14.77 23.45
N SER A 51 -3.84 15.12 23.73
CA SER A 51 -2.92 15.52 22.67
C SER A 51 -2.61 14.27 21.86
N LEU A 52 -3.22 14.16 20.68
CA LEU A 52 -3.04 13.01 19.80
C LEU A 52 -1.72 13.16 19.04
N ASP A 53 -0.66 12.50 19.51
CA ASP A 53 0.56 12.37 18.72
C ASP A 53 0.36 11.33 17.62
N MET A 54 0.32 11.81 16.37
CA MET A 54 0.12 10.99 15.17
C MET A 54 1.43 10.46 14.57
N SER A 55 2.58 10.99 15.00
CA SER A 55 3.90 10.63 14.47
C SER A 55 4.16 9.12 14.42
N PRO A 56 3.94 8.33 15.49
CA PRO A 56 4.20 6.88 15.45
C PRO A 56 3.27 6.13 14.49
N TYR A 57 2.07 6.65 14.23
CA TYR A 57 1.12 6.03 13.30
C TYR A 57 1.49 6.33 11.84
N LEU A 58 2.03 7.52 11.58
CA LEU A 58 2.57 7.89 10.27
C LEU A 58 3.82 7.09 9.95
N ASP A 59 4.74 6.96 10.90
CA ASP A 59 5.96 6.16 10.74
C ASP A 59 5.63 4.69 10.42
N HIS A 60 4.62 4.13 11.11
CA HIS A 60 4.16 2.78 10.86
C HIS A 60 3.54 2.63 9.47
N ALA A 61 2.66 3.55 9.08
CA ALA A 61 2.04 3.55 7.76
C ALA A 61 3.09 3.67 6.64
N GLU A 62 4.12 4.50 6.83
CA GLU A 62 5.21 4.64 5.87
C GLU A 62 6.07 3.37 5.79
N ALA A 63 6.35 2.73 6.92
CA ALA A 63 7.07 1.46 6.96
C ALA A 63 6.33 0.35 6.18
N ASP A 64 5.00 0.25 6.35
CA ASP A 64 4.18 -0.71 5.63
C ASP A 64 4.19 -0.47 4.12
N LEU A 65 4.04 0.79 3.69
CA LEU A 65 4.10 1.15 2.26
C LEU A 65 5.47 0.84 1.66
N ARG A 66 6.55 1.04 2.42
CA ARG A 66 7.91 0.72 2.01
C ARG A 66 8.10 -0.79 1.85
N CYS A 67 7.65 -1.58 2.82
CA CYS A 67 7.66 -3.05 2.73
C CYS A 67 6.87 -3.56 1.52
N ALA A 68 5.69 -3.00 1.26
CA ALA A 68 4.86 -3.36 0.11
C ALA A 68 5.57 -3.03 -1.22
N LYS A 69 6.19 -1.84 -1.32
CA LYS A 69 6.98 -1.44 -2.49
C LYS A 69 8.15 -2.38 -2.74
N ASP A 70 8.89 -2.74 -1.69
CA ASP A 70 10.05 -3.61 -1.80
C ASP A 70 9.64 -5.03 -2.23
N LEU A 71 8.52 -5.54 -1.71
CA LEU A 71 7.95 -6.82 -2.14
C LEU A 71 7.58 -6.77 -3.63
N PHE A 72 6.85 -5.72 -4.05
CA PHE A 72 6.46 -5.56 -5.45
C PHE A 72 7.67 -5.57 -6.39
N HIS A 73 8.70 -4.77 -6.09
CA HIS A 73 9.88 -4.71 -6.94
C HIS A 73 10.66 -6.02 -6.93
N ARG A 74 10.81 -6.66 -5.76
CA ARG A 74 11.52 -7.95 -5.66
C ARG A 74 10.88 -9.02 -6.54
N VAL A 75 9.55 -9.12 -6.53
CA VAL A 75 8.82 -10.13 -7.29
C VAL A 75 8.78 -9.73 -8.77
N ALA A 76 8.42 -8.49 -9.08
CA ALA A 76 8.21 -8.04 -10.45
C ALA A 76 9.51 -7.88 -11.26
N GLN A 77 10.68 -7.72 -10.60
CA GLN A 77 11.98 -7.68 -11.27
C GLN A 77 12.29 -8.94 -12.08
N ALA A 78 11.73 -10.09 -11.70
CA ALA A 78 11.93 -11.35 -12.40
C ALA A 78 11.23 -11.43 -13.77
N HIS A 79 10.31 -10.50 -14.08
CA HIS A 79 9.36 -10.64 -15.20
C HIS A 79 9.59 -9.67 -16.37
N GLU A 80 10.68 -8.88 -16.36
CA GLU A 80 11.06 -7.92 -17.44
C GLU A 80 9.91 -6.98 -17.88
N CYS A 81 8.94 -6.71 -17.01
CA CYS A 81 7.78 -5.87 -17.31
C CYS A 81 8.11 -4.38 -17.13
N ARG A 82 7.35 -3.50 -17.81
CA ARG A 82 7.35 -2.07 -17.48
C ARG A 82 6.63 -1.88 -16.15
N LEU A 83 7.33 -1.38 -15.14
CA LEU A 83 6.80 -1.24 -13.79
C LEU A 83 6.53 0.23 -13.43
N GLU A 84 5.49 0.45 -12.65
CA GLU A 84 5.20 1.72 -11.98
C GLU A 84 4.66 1.42 -10.58
N TRP A 85 5.00 2.29 -9.63
CA TRP A 85 4.55 2.18 -8.25
C TRP A 85 3.82 3.44 -7.83
N ARG A 86 2.64 3.30 -7.23
CA ARG A 86 1.90 4.41 -6.62
C ARG A 86 1.48 4.02 -5.20
N SER A 87 1.62 4.92 -4.25
CA SER A 87 1.17 4.69 -2.87
C SER A 87 0.59 5.95 -2.25
N SER A 88 -0.36 5.81 -1.32
CA SER A 88 -0.83 6.92 -0.49
C SER A 88 -0.99 6.52 0.97
N ILE A 89 -0.82 7.52 1.85
CA ILE A 89 -1.20 7.44 3.26
C ILE A 89 -2.64 7.96 3.36
N ASP A 90 -3.58 7.26 2.71
CA ASP A 90 -5.00 7.57 2.63
C ASP A 90 -5.82 6.28 2.61
N ASN A 91 -7.15 6.37 2.68
CA ASN A 91 -8.03 5.22 2.51
C ASN A 91 -7.76 4.52 1.16
N PRO A 92 -7.49 3.20 1.13
CA PRO A 92 -7.21 2.45 -0.10
C PRO A 92 -8.26 2.60 -1.20
N ASN A 93 -9.54 2.73 -0.83
CA ASN A 93 -10.64 2.89 -1.78
C ASN A 93 -10.60 4.25 -2.50
N ASP A 94 -10.25 5.31 -1.78
CA ASP A 94 -10.15 6.66 -2.36
C ASP A 94 -8.94 6.80 -3.28
N PHE A 95 -7.87 6.04 -3.00
CA PHE A 95 -6.67 6.04 -3.81
C PHE A 95 -6.88 5.37 -5.17
N VAL A 96 -7.54 4.21 -5.20
CA VAL A 96 -7.86 3.49 -6.44
C VAL A 96 -8.84 4.30 -7.29
N ALA A 97 -9.87 4.91 -6.67
CA ALA A 97 -10.86 5.71 -7.39
C ALA A 97 -10.25 6.93 -8.12
N ARG A 98 -9.20 7.54 -7.58
CA ARG A 98 -8.49 8.66 -8.24
C ARG A 98 -7.53 8.21 -9.34
N ALA A 99 -7.07 6.96 -9.30
CA ALA A 99 -6.14 6.43 -10.29
C ALA A 99 -6.81 6.13 -11.64
N ASP A 100 -8.13 5.89 -11.67
CA ASP A 100 -8.91 5.61 -12.88
C ASP A 100 -9.45 6.88 -13.59
N SER A 101 -9.30 8.05 -12.99
CA SER A 101 -9.84 9.33 -13.49
C SER A 101 -8.84 10.18 -14.30
N SER A 102 -7.76 9.61 -14.84
CA SER A 102 -6.72 10.37 -15.56
C SER A 102 -6.35 9.81 -16.92
#